data_AF-A0A381WW94-F1
#
_entry.id   AF-A0A381WW94-F1
#
_cell.length_a   1.000
_cell.length_b   1.000
_cell.length_c   1.000
_cell.angle_alpha   90.00
_cell.angle_beta   90.00
_cell.angle_gamma   90.00
#
_symmetry.space_group_name_H-M   'P 1'
#
loop_
_entity.id
_entity.type
_entity.pdbx_description
1 polymer ?
#
loop_
_entity_poly.entity_id
_entity_poly.type
_entity_poly.pdbx_seq_one_letter_code
_entity_poly.pdbx_strand_id
1 'polypeptide(L)' 'MMWRIRAFEEKASELFARGKITGLLHLSIGQEATAVGVCGALQPTDRVFSGHRPHAHAIAKGA' A
#
# COMPACT_ATOMS: atom_id res chain seq x y z
N MET A 1 -6.20 -8.18 -6.14
CA MET A 1 -5.55 -7.48 -5.01
C MET A 1 -4.42 -6.57 -5.46
N MET A 2 -3.38 -7.10 -6.13
CA MET A 2 -2.21 -6.30 -6.58
C MET A 2 -2.58 -5.08 -7.43
N TRP A 3 -3.49 -5.23 -8.40
CA TRP A 3 -3.97 -4.10 -9.23
C TRP A 3 -4.66 -2.98 -8.44
N ARG A 4 -5.31 -3.31 -7.32
CA ARG A 4 -5.93 -2.30 -6.45
C ARG A 4 -4.87 -1.47 -5.74
N ILE A 5 -3.84 -2.14 -5.21
CA ILE A 5 -2.69 -1.48 -4.60
C ILE A 5 -1.98 -0.60 -5.64
N ARG A 6 -1.72 -1.13 -6.84
CA ARG A 6 -1.12 -0.36 -7.94
C ARG A 6 -1.92 0.91 -8.25
N ALA A 7 -3.22 0.77 -8.49
CA ALA A 7 -4.08 1.89 -8.81
C ALA A 7 -4.15 2.93 -7.69
N PHE A 8 -4.16 2.49 -6.42
CA PHE A 8 -4.11 3.39 -5.27
C PHE A 8 -2.81 4.20 -5.25
N GLU A 9 -1.67 3.53 -5.41
CA GLU A 9 -0.36 4.17 -5.36
C GLU A 9 -0.14 5.12 -6.55
N GLU A 10 -0.56 4.74 -7.76
CA GLU A 10 -0.55 5.61 -8.94
C GLU A 10 -1.43 6.85 -8.72
N LYS A 11 -2.62 6.67 -8.13
CA LYS A 11 -3.50 7.80 -7.82
C LYS A 11 -2.92 8.71 -6.75
N ALA A 12 -2.30 8.15 -5.71
CA ALA A 12 -1.61 8.93 -4.69
C ALA A 12 -0.46 9.73 -5.29
N SER A 13 0.33 9.12 -6.19
CA SER A 13 1.38 9.80 -6.95
C SER A 13 0.85 10.97 -7.79
N GLU A 14 -0.25 10.75 -8.53
CA GLU A 14 -0.91 11.78 -9.33
C GLU A 14 -1.38 12.97 -8.46
N LEU A 15 -2.02 12.69 -7.32
CA LEU A 15 -2.53 13.72 -6.41
C LEU A 15 -1.40 14.50 -5.74
N PHE A 16 -0.31 13.84 -5.38
CA PHE A 16 0.87 14.50 -4.83
C PHE A 16 1.53 15.42 -5.86
N ALA A 17 1.68 14.97 -7.11
CA ALA A 17 2.19 15.81 -8.20
C ALA A 17 1.32 17.05 -8.45
N ARG A 18 0.01 16.97 -8.16
CA ARG A 18 -0.94 18.09 -8.25
C ARG A 18 -1.00 18.96 -6.98
N GLY A 19 -0.15 18.71 -5.99
CA GLY A 19 -0.13 19.42 -4.71
C GLY A 19 -1.37 19.19 -3.85
N LYS A 20 -2.14 18.13 -4.11
CA LYS A 20 -3.34 17.75 -3.33
C LYS A 20 -3.01 16.90 -2.11
N ILE A 21 -1.82 16.31 -2.09
CA ILE A 21 -1.24 15.64 -0.93
C ILE A 21 0.02 16.42 -0.58
N THR A 22 0.18 16.79 0.69
CA THR A 22 1.33 17.55 1.20
C THR A 22 2.17 16.67 2.14
N GLY A 23 3.43 17.04 2.35
CA GLY A 23 4.36 16.29 3.20
C GLY A 23 5.15 15.24 2.43
N LEU A 24 5.36 14.07 3.04
CA LEU A 24 6.12 12.96 2.44
C LEU A 24 5.17 11.89 1.90
N LEU A 25 5.45 11.41 0.69
CA LEU A 25 4.75 10.29 0.08
C LEU A 25 5.74 9.19 -0.29
N HIS A 26 5.59 8.02 0.33
CA HIS A 26 6.41 6.85 0.00
C HIS A 26 5.53 5.77 -0.61
N LEU A 27 5.77 5.50 -1.88
CA LEU A 27 5.01 4.53 -2.67
C LEU A 27 5.63 3.14 -2.59
N SER A 28 4.80 2.12 -2.65
CA SER A 28 5.19 0.70 -2.76
C SER A 28 4.97 0.14 -4.18
N ILE A 29 4.98 0.99 -5.20
CA ILE A 29 4.86 0.57 -6.61
C ILE A 29 5.97 -0.43 -6.93
N GLY A 30 5.59 -1.60 -7.45
CA GLY A 30 6.50 -2.72 -7.75
C GLY A 30 6.74 -3.68 -6.58
N GLN A 31 6.20 -3.39 -5.39
CA GLN A 31 6.29 -4.25 -4.19
C GLN A 31 4.93 -4.86 -3.80
N GLU A 32 3.96 -4.87 -4.71
CA GLU A 32 2.60 -5.32 -4.42
C GLU A 32 2.56 -6.80 -4.06
N ALA A 33 3.39 -7.61 -4.72
CA ALA A 33 3.45 -9.05 -4.49
C ALA A 33 3.86 -9.37 -3.04
N THR A 34 4.77 -8.58 -2.46
CA THR A 34 5.22 -8.76 -1.07
C THR A 34 4.06 -8.59 -0.09
N ALA A 35 3.32 -7.47 -0.19
CA ALA A 35 2.20 -7.21 0.71
C ALA A 35 1.06 -8.22 0.53
N VAL A 36 0.71 -8.55 -0.72
CA VAL A 36 -0.36 -9.51 -1.02
C VAL A 36 0.02 -10.93 -0.59
N GLY A 37 1.26 -11.35 -0.85
CA GLY A 37 1.76 -12.67 -0.47
C GLY A 37 1.80 -12.85 1.05
N VAL A 38 2.37 -11.88 1.77
CA VAL A 38 2.45 -11.93 3.24
C VAL A 38 1.04 -11.88 3.83
N CYS A 39 0.25 -10.84 3.55
CA CYS A 39 -1.07 -10.68 4.17
C CYS A 39 -2.06 -11.80 3.78
N GLY A 40 -1.91 -12.40 2.59
CA GLY A 40 -2.73 -13.53 2.16
C GLY A 40 -2.42 -14.85 2.90
N ALA A 41 -1.23 -14.98 3.50
CA ALA A 41 -0.84 -16.15 4.28
C ALA A 41 -1.15 -16.01 5.80
N LEU A 42 -1.57 -14.81 6.24
CA LEU A 42 -1.84 -14.52 7.65
C LEU A 42 -3.28 -14.90 8.05
N GLN A 43 -3.46 -15.21 9.33
CA GLN A 43 -4.79 -15.33 9.92
C GLN A 43 -5.44 -13.94 10.06
N PRO A 44 -6.78 -13.86 10.11
CA PRO A 44 -7.47 -12.59 10.34
C PRO A 44 -7.01 -11.89 11.63
N THR A 45 -6.69 -12.66 12.68
CA THR A 45 -6.23 -12.17 13.99
C THR A 45 -4.78 -11.68 14.01
N ASP A 46 -3.99 -12.03 13.00
CA ASP A 46 -2.58 -11.63 12.96
C ASP A 46 -2.45 -10.14 12.64
N ARG A 47 -1.45 -9.51 13.26
CA ARG A 47 -1.17 -8.08 13.11
C ARG A 47 0.00 -7.88 12.15
N VAL A 48 -0.11 -6.84 11.32
CA VAL A 48 0.94 -6.42 10.38
C VAL A 48 1.45 -5.05 10.81
N PHE A 49 2.77 -4.93 10.94
CA PHE A 49 3.45 -3.66 11.10
C PHE A 49 4.28 -3.39 9.83
N SER A 50 4.29 -2.14 9.38
CA SER A 50 5.03 -1.71 8.20
C SER A 50 5.80 -0.43 8.51
N GLY A 51 6.91 -0.21 7.78
CA GLY A 51 7.69 1.02 7.87
C GLY A 51 7.06 2.19 7.10
N HIS A 52 7.90 3.08 6.58
CA HIS A 52 7.49 4.32 5.91
C HIS A 52 6.72 4.14 4.60
N ARG A 53 6.56 2.90 4.09
CA ARG A 53 5.80 2.53 2.87
C ARG A 53 4.58 1.62 3.19
N PRO A 54 3.60 2.08 3.99
CA PRO A 54 2.61 1.18 4.59
C PRO A 54 1.40 0.87 3.70
N HIS A 55 1.16 1.60 2.61
CA HIS A 55 -0.12 1.54 1.88
C HIS A 55 -0.45 0.12 1.40
N ALA A 56 0.50 -0.54 0.74
CA ALA A 56 0.31 -1.89 0.23
C ALA A 56 -0.08 -2.89 1.32
N HIS A 57 0.59 -2.85 2.49
CA HIS A 57 0.27 -3.71 3.63
C HIS A 57 -1.09 -3.39 4.25
N ALA A 58 -1.44 -2.10 4.39
CA ALA A 58 -2.73 -1.69 4.92
C ALA A 58 -3.88 -2.18 4.03
N ILE A 59 -3.78 -1.95 2.71
CA ILE A 59 -4.78 -2.39 1.73
C ILE A 59 -4.85 -3.92 1.68
N ALA A 60 -3.70 -4.61 1.68
CA ALA A 60 -3.67 -6.07 1.65
C ALA A 60 -4.25 -6.70 2.94
N LYS A 61 -4.16 -6.01 4.08
CA LYS A 61 -4.76 -6.44 5.36
C LYS A 61 -6.26 -6.08 5.50
N GLY A 62 -6.82 -5.38 4.52
CA GLY A 62 -8.27 -5.16 4.39
C GLY A 62 -8.77 -3.78 4.81
N ALA A 63 -7.90 -2.76 4.80
CA ALA A 63 -8.33 -1.35 4.91
C ALA A 63 -9.21 -0.90 3.73
#